data_AF-X1U0D1-F1
#
_entry.id   AF-X1U0D1-F1
#
_cell.length_a   1.000
_cell.length_b   1.000
_cell.length_c   1.000
_cell.angle_alpha   90.00
_cell.angle_beta   90.00
_cell.angle_gamma   90.00
#
_symmetry.space_group_name_H-M   'P 1'
#
loop_
_entity.id
_entity.type
_entity.pdbx_description
1 polymer ?
#
loop_
_entity_poly.entity_id
_entity_poly.type
_entity_poly.pdbx_seq_one_letter_code
_entity_poly.pdbx_strand_id
1 'polypeptide(L)'
;MLASVFQHFYPELAEPLPIDEDLPLPNGSFPYVAFEWIGVRDYLGETKRKGSERTRGANFTSADFIFRFRRKDGKIQIVLGEWKYTEDYRSLDKGIKARKQNYNLAFNRHGGVFKQRGEDLYGALFFDPFYQLMRLQLLAQEMELSREMDAFP
;
A
#
# COMPACT_ATOMS: atom_id res chain seq x y z
N MET A 1 -22.03 -9.67 3.35
CA MET A 1 -22.04 -8.29 2.82
C MET A 1 -20.68 -7.90 2.23
N LEU A 2 -19.56 -8.01 2.95
CA LEU A 2 -18.23 -7.71 2.38
C LEU A 2 -17.79 -8.76 1.32
N ALA A 3 -17.82 -10.04 1.70
CA ALA A 3 -17.46 -11.14 0.80
C ALA A 3 -18.27 -11.13 -0.51
N SER A 4 -19.58 -10.88 -0.42
CA SER A 4 -20.48 -10.81 -1.57
C SER A 4 -20.16 -9.69 -2.56
N VAL A 5 -19.55 -8.58 -2.10
CA VAL A 5 -19.12 -7.48 -2.97
C VAL A 5 -17.80 -7.82 -3.67
N PHE A 6 -16.83 -8.36 -2.92
CA PHE A 6 -15.47 -8.58 -3.43
C PHE A 6 -15.26 -9.93 -4.12
N GLN A 7 -16.09 -10.95 -3.88
CA GLN A 7 -15.96 -12.26 -4.54
C GLN A 7 -16.04 -12.19 -6.06
N HIS A 8 -16.72 -11.18 -6.61
CA HIS A 8 -16.73 -10.95 -8.04
C HIS A 8 -15.33 -10.62 -8.59
N PHE A 9 -14.56 -9.82 -7.87
CA PHE A 9 -13.20 -9.40 -8.25
C PHE A 9 -12.12 -10.38 -7.74
N TYR A 10 -12.41 -11.08 -6.65
CA TYR A 10 -11.52 -12.03 -6.00
C TYR A 10 -12.24 -13.38 -5.81
N PRO A 11 -12.34 -14.21 -6.87
CA PRO A 11 -13.06 -15.49 -6.81
C PRO A 11 -12.51 -16.49 -5.80
N GLU A 12 -11.25 -16.31 -5.39
CA GLU A 12 -10.57 -17.12 -4.38
C GLU A 12 -10.90 -16.71 -2.95
N LEU A 13 -11.63 -15.61 -2.73
CA LEU A 13 -12.03 -15.15 -1.40
C LEU A 13 -12.94 -16.19 -0.73
N ALA A 14 -12.41 -16.86 0.30
CA ALA A 14 -13.16 -17.80 1.14
C ALA A 14 -13.77 -17.09 2.35
N GLU A 15 -12.97 -16.28 3.05
CA GLU A 15 -13.40 -15.64 4.30
C GLU A 15 -12.74 -14.27 4.49
N PRO A 16 -13.50 -13.18 4.70
CA PRO A 16 -12.95 -11.89 5.12
C PRO A 16 -12.30 -12.00 6.50
N LEU A 17 -11.19 -11.32 6.72
CA LEU A 17 -10.52 -11.29 8.02
C LEU A 17 -10.48 -9.86 8.57
N PRO A 18 -10.50 -9.69 9.91
CA PRO A 18 -10.34 -8.37 10.52
C PRO A 18 -8.96 -7.78 10.26
N ILE A 19 -8.89 -6.45 10.30
CA ILE A 19 -7.66 -5.67 10.37
C ILE A 19 -7.37 -5.40 11.86
N ASP A 20 -6.78 -6.40 12.50
CA ASP A 20 -6.45 -6.42 13.95
C ASP A 20 -5.28 -5.51 14.34
N GLU A 21 -4.61 -4.95 13.34
CA GLU A 21 -3.57 -3.92 13.48
C GLU A 21 -4.14 -2.49 13.35
N ASP A 22 -5.45 -2.34 13.12
CA ASP A 22 -6.15 -1.05 13.23
C ASP A 22 -6.74 -0.85 14.63
N LEU A 23 -7.25 0.35 14.91
CA LEU A 23 -7.94 0.63 16.16
C LEU A 23 -9.22 -0.23 16.29
N PRO A 24 -9.50 -0.77 17.49
CA PRO A 24 -10.74 -1.51 17.72
C PRO A 24 -11.94 -0.57 17.60
N LEU A 25 -13.05 -1.14 17.11
CA LEU A 25 -14.37 -0.51 17.10
C LEU A 25 -14.91 -0.37 18.54
N PRO A 26 -15.94 0.46 18.77
CA PRO A 26 -16.48 0.69 20.12
C PRO A 26 -16.94 -0.56 20.87
N ASN A 27 -17.25 -1.64 20.16
CA ASN A 27 -17.65 -2.93 20.72
C ASN A 27 -16.47 -3.90 20.99
N GLY A 28 -15.22 -3.44 20.84
CA GLY A 28 -14.01 -4.25 21.02
C GLY A 28 -13.66 -5.18 19.86
N SER A 29 -14.46 -5.22 18.79
CA SER A 29 -14.11 -5.94 17.55
C SER A 29 -13.23 -5.08 16.63
N PHE A 30 -12.58 -5.69 15.65
CA PHE A 30 -11.76 -4.99 14.67
C PHE A 30 -12.50 -4.80 13.33
N PRO A 31 -12.21 -3.72 12.59
CA PRO A 31 -12.84 -3.49 11.30
C PRO A 31 -12.38 -4.51 10.26
N TYR A 32 -13.24 -4.83 9.28
CA TYR A 32 -12.86 -5.66 8.11
C TYR A 32 -12.29 -4.84 6.94
N VAL A 33 -12.40 -3.51 7.02
CA VAL A 33 -11.83 -2.54 6.08
C VAL A 33 -11.28 -1.38 6.90
N ALA A 34 -10.02 -1.02 6.67
CA ALA A 34 -9.41 0.16 7.28
C ALA A 34 -9.13 1.21 6.19
N PHE A 35 -9.08 2.48 6.60
CA PHE A 35 -8.88 3.63 5.70
C PHE A 35 -7.56 4.34 5.98
N GLU A 36 -7.01 5.01 4.96
CA GLU A 36 -5.71 5.70 5.03
C GLU A 36 -4.59 4.80 5.58
N TRP A 37 -4.53 3.56 5.08
CA TRP A 37 -3.59 2.55 5.58
C TRP A 37 -2.16 2.81 5.14
N ILE A 38 -1.24 2.91 6.10
CA ILE A 38 0.17 3.24 5.87
C ILE A 38 1.12 2.06 6.11
N GLY A 39 0.59 0.86 6.38
CA GLY A 39 1.36 -0.31 6.83
C GLY A 39 1.64 -0.29 8.34
N VAL A 40 1.96 -1.44 8.93
CA VAL A 40 2.25 -1.52 10.38
C VAL A 40 3.63 -0.98 10.75
N ARG A 41 4.56 -0.89 9.78
CA ARG A 41 5.93 -0.35 9.95
C ARG A 41 6.21 0.75 8.94
N ASP A 42 7.29 1.51 9.17
CA ASP A 42 7.80 2.49 8.20
C ASP A 42 8.62 1.80 7.08
N TYR A 43 7.92 1.05 6.22
CA TYR A 43 8.55 0.29 5.14
C TYR A 43 9.31 1.16 4.13
N LEU A 44 8.80 2.36 3.87
CA LEU A 44 9.35 3.28 2.86
C LEU A 44 10.28 4.34 3.44
N GLY A 45 10.56 4.30 4.75
CA GLY A 45 11.49 5.22 5.41
C GLY A 45 11.02 6.68 5.41
N GLU A 46 9.71 6.92 5.35
CA GLU A 46 9.12 8.25 5.20
C GLU A 46 9.16 9.07 6.50
N THR A 47 9.35 8.42 7.66
CA THR A 47 9.43 9.09 8.97
C THR A 47 10.72 9.89 9.16
N LYS A 48 11.81 9.50 8.49
CA LYS A 48 13.16 10.10 8.62
C LYS A 48 13.19 11.60 8.33
N ARG A 49 12.22 12.12 7.57
CA ARG A 49 12.15 13.53 7.21
C ARG A 49 11.72 14.45 8.35
N LYS A 50 10.99 13.95 9.35
CA LYS A 50 10.29 14.80 10.32
C LYS A 50 10.54 14.48 11.78
N GLY A 51 11.19 13.36 12.11
CA GLY A 51 11.30 12.93 13.51
C GLY A 51 9.93 12.82 14.20
N SER A 52 8.86 12.67 13.41
CA SER A 52 7.47 12.74 13.84
C SER A 52 6.88 11.35 13.92
N GLU A 53 5.93 11.18 14.83
CA GLU A 53 5.09 9.98 14.88
C GLU A 53 4.37 9.75 13.54
N ARG A 54 4.18 8.48 13.19
CA ARG A 54 3.48 8.08 11.97
C ARG A 54 2.02 8.48 12.11
N THR A 55 1.57 9.45 11.32
CA THR A 55 0.16 9.89 11.31
C THR A 55 -0.48 9.50 9.98
N ARG A 56 -1.72 8.99 10.02
CA ARG A 56 -2.54 8.84 8.81
C ARG A 56 -2.88 10.22 8.26
N GLY A 57 -2.88 10.35 6.93
CA GLY A 57 -3.04 11.63 6.27
C GLY A 57 -1.78 12.53 6.32
N ALA A 58 -1.53 13.20 5.19
CA ALA A 58 -0.45 14.15 4.92
C ALA A 58 1.03 13.64 4.99
N ASN A 59 1.61 13.46 3.80
CA ASN A 59 3.04 13.20 3.49
C ASN A 59 3.54 11.76 3.62
N PHE A 60 2.73 10.83 4.09
CA PHE A 60 3.00 9.39 4.04
C PHE A 60 2.31 8.75 2.85
N THR A 61 2.82 7.59 2.43
CA THR A 61 2.13 6.73 1.48
C THR A 61 1.01 6.04 2.23
N SER A 62 -0.23 6.37 1.90
CA SER A 62 -1.41 5.71 2.47
C SER A 62 -2.29 5.18 1.34
N ALA A 63 -2.71 3.93 1.43
CA ALA A 63 -3.82 3.43 0.64
C ALA A 63 -5.12 4.08 1.14
N ASP A 64 -6.01 4.50 0.25
CA ASP A 64 -7.34 4.98 0.64
C ASP A 64 -8.08 3.92 1.47
N PHE A 65 -7.98 2.65 1.08
CA PHE A 65 -8.50 1.54 1.89
C PHE A 65 -7.62 0.29 1.81
N ILE A 66 -7.76 -0.55 2.84
CA ILE A 66 -7.22 -1.90 2.92
C ILE A 66 -8.31 -2.88 3.35
N PHE A 67 -8.29 -4.07 2.79
CA PHE A 67 -8.96 -5.23 3.37
C PHE A 67 -8.12 -6.48 3.17
N ARG A 68 -8.38 -7.52 3.98
CA ARG A 68 -7.68 -8.79 3.87
C ARG A 68 -8.64 -9.97 3.98
N PHE A 69 -8.27 -11.08 3.38
CA PHE A 69 -9.09 -12.29 3.38
C PHE A 69 -8.25 -13.55 3.29
N ARG A 70 -8.83 -14.65 3.77
CA ARG A 70 -8.32 -16.00 3.52
C ARG A 70 -8.82 -16.47 2.15
N ARG A 71 -7.89 -16.97 1.36
CA ARG A 71 -8.14 -17.62 0.07
C ARG A 71 -8.58 -19.07 0.26
N LYS A 72 -9.16 -19.67 -0.78
CA LYS A 72 -9.53 -21.11 -0.80
C LYS A 72 -8.33 -22.05 -0.62
N ASP A 73 -7.13 -21.62 -1.00
CA ASP A 73 -5.87 -22.35 -0.78
C ASP A 73 -5.26 -22.12 0.62
N GLY A 74 -5.97 -21.42 1.50
CA GLY A 74 -5.56 -21.15 2.88
C GLY A 74 -4.62 -19.96 3.05
N LYS A 75 -4.10 -19.37 1.96
CA LYS A 75 -3.24 -18.19 2.02
C LYS A 75 -4.02 -16.93 2.41
N ILE A 76 -3.36 -15.99 3.08
CA ILE A 76 -3.92 -14.67 3.36
C ILE A 76 -3.49 -13.71 2.26
N GLN A 77 -4.46 -13.00 1.69
CA GLN A 77 -4.24 -11.94 0.72
C GLN A 77 -4.71 -10.61 1.30
N ILE A 78 -3.87 -9.59 1.11
CA ILE A 78 -4.19 -8.20 1.42
C ILE A 78 -4.43 -7.47 0.09
N VAL A 79 -5.41 -6.57 0.10
CA VAL A 79 -5.67 -5.66 -1.02
C VAL A 79 -5.55 -4.24 -0.52
N LEU A 80 -4.67 -3.48 -1.16
CA LEU A 80 -4.62 -2.03 -1.05
C LEU A 80 -5.41 -1.42 -2.20
N GLY A 81 -6.31 -0.48 -1.88
CA GLY A 81 -7.10 0.24 -2.86
C GLY A 81 -6.84 1.73 -2.80
N GLU A 82 -6.85 2.35 -3.97
CA GLU A 82 -6.76 3.79 -4.18
C GLU A 82 -7.93 4.22 -5.07
N TRP A 83 -8.62 5.30 -4.69
CA TRP A 83 -9.73 5.88 -5.46
C TRP A 83 -9.38 7.29 -5.95
N LYS A 84 -8.41 7.41 -6.85
CA LYS A 84 -8.07 8.68 -7.47
C LYS A 84 -8.46 8.70 -8.95
N TYR A 85 -9.70 9.05 -9.21
CA TYR A 85 -10.18 9.25 -10.59
C TYR A 85 -11.16 10.42 -10.65
N THR A 86 -10.60 11.65 -10.61
CA THR A 86 -11.16 12.91 -11.13
C THR A 86 -10.19 14.10 -10.97
N GLU A 87 -9.01 13.93 -10.36
CA GLU A 87 -8.10 15.04 -10.09
C GLU A 87 -7.32 15.46 -11.36
N ASP A 88 -7.38 16.75 -11.70
CA ASP A 88 -6.51 17.36 -12.71
C ASP A 88 -5.10 17.52 -12.13
N TYR A 89 -4.17 16.67 -12.60
CA TYR A 89 -2.79 16.74 -12.18
C TYR A 89 -1.99 17.61 -13.13
N ARG A 90 -1.44 18.70 -12.60
CA ARG A 90 -0.37 19.43 -13.28
C ARG A 90 0.85 18.51 -13.40
N SER A 91 1.54 18.56 -14.54
CA SER A 91 2.82 17.87 -14.78
C SER A 91 3.94 18.48 -13.93
N LEU A 92 3.89 18.27 -12.61
CA LEU A 92 4.87 18.73 -11.65
C LEU A 92 5.72 17.55 -11.18
N ASP A 93 7.04 17.64 -11.36
CA ASP A 93 7.98 16.67 -10.81
C ASP A 93 7.91 16.68 -9.26
N LYS A 94 7.52 15.56 -8.67
CA LYS A 94 7.47 15.36 -7.22
C LYS A 94 8.79 14.83 -6.66
N GLY A 95 9.77 14.53 -7.50
CA GLY A 95 11.00 13.80 -7.23
C GLY A 95 12.12 14.61 -6.60
N ILE A 96 11.87 15.25 -5.46
CA ILE A 96 12.94 15.86 -4.65
C ILE A 96 13.93 14.77 -4.16
N LYS A 97 15.19 15.16 -3.92
CA LYS A 97 16.27 14.24 -3.52
C LYS A 97 15.87 13.28 -2.39
N ALA A 98 15.22 13.80 -1.35
CA ALA A 98 14.77 12.98 -0.22
C ALA A 98 13.78 11.88 -0.61
N ARG A 99 12.81 12.16 -1.49
CA ARG A 99 11.83 11.16 -1.97
C ARG A 99 12.50 10.12 -2.85
N LYS A 100 13.38 10.55 -3.76
CA LYS A 100 14.19 9.65 -4.58
C LYS A 100 15.07 8.73 -3.73
N GLN A 101 15.54 9.17 -2.56
CA GLN A 101 16.29 8.34 -1.63
C GLN A 101 15.41 7.34 -0.88
N ASN A 102 14.25 7.77 -0.38
CA ASN A 102 13.31 6.91 0.36
C ASN A 102 12.89 5.67 -0.45
N TYR A 103 12.48 5.88 -1.70
CA TYR A 103 11.94 4.80 -2.52
C TYR A 103 13.01 3.97 -3.25
N ASN A 104 14.28 4.39 -3.23
CA ASN A 104 15.33 3.77 -4.04
C ASN A 104 15.53 2.30 -3.67
N LEU A 105 15.56 1.98 -2.37
CA LEU A 105 15.80 0.61 -1.90
C LEU A 105 14.65 -0.32 -2.31
N ALA A 106 13.40 0.08 -2.06
CA ALA A 106 12.22 -0.71 -2.43
C ALA A 106 12.09 -0.84 -3.96
N PHE A 107 12.37 0.23 -4.72
CA PHE A 107 12.32 0.22 -6.18
C PHE A 107 13.39 -0.69 -6.82
N ASN A 108 14.57 -0.79 -6.21
CA ASN A 108 15.68 -1.62 -6.69
C ASN A 108 15.71 -3.03 -6.10
N ARG A 109 14.67 -3.43 -5.36
CA ARG A 109 14.60 -4.74 -4.71
C ARG A 109 14.70 -5.87 -5.74
N HIS A 110 15.59 -6.83 -5.50
CA HIS A 110 15.68 -8.02 -6.34
C HIS A 110 14.38 -8.81 -6.29
N GLY A 111 13.80 -9.12 -7.46
CA GLY A 111 12.50 -9.78 -7.55
C GLY A 111 11.30 -8.85 -7.29
N GLY A 112 11.53 -7.54 -7.11
CA GLY A 112 10.47 -6.56 -6.90
C GLY A 112 9.61 -6.31 -8.14
N VAL A 113 8.50 -5.61 -7.95
CA VAL A 113 7.48 -5.34 -8.97
C VAL A 113 8.00 -4.58 -10.20
N PHE A 114 9.07 -3.80 -10.07
CA PHE A 114 9.67 -3.01 -11.17
C PHE A 114 10.91 -3.68 -11.81
N LYS A 115 11.02 -5.01 -11.75
CA LYS A 115 12.18 -5.80 -12.18
C LYS A 115 12.60 -5.59 -13.65
N GLN A 116 11.66 -5.30 -14.55
CA GLN A 116 11.93 -5.04 -15.97
C GLN A 116 11.64 -3.57 -16.27
N ARG A 117 12.69 -2.77 -16.50
CA ARG A 117 12.55 -1.33 -16.73
C ARG A 117 13.61 -0.81 -17.69
N GLY A 118 13.26 0.21 -18.47
CA GLY A 118 14.23 1.05 -19.14
C GLY A 118 14.99 1.93 -18.12
N GLU A 119 16.12 2.49 -18.53
CA GLU A 119 17.04 3.24 -17.66
C GLU A 119 16.38 4.47 -16.98
N ASP A 120 15.25 4.97 -17.50
CA ASP A 120 14.60 6.20 -17.01
C ASP A 120 13.25 5.99 -16.31
N LEU A 121 12.80 4.74 -16.12
CA LEU A 121 11.48 4.51 -15.48
C LEU A 121 11.40 5.13 -14.09
N TYR A 122 12.47 5.04 -13.30
CA TYR A 122 12.46 5.57 -11.93
C TYR A 122 12.21 7.07 -11.90
N GLY A 123 12.81 7.83 -12.81
CA GLY A 123 12.61 9.27 -12.93
C GLY A 123 11.19 9.60 -13.37
N ALA A 124 10.69 8.90 -14.40
CA ALA A 124 9.37 9.11 -14.98
C ALA A 124 8.21 8.85 -13.98
N LEU A 125 8.41 7.98 -12.99
CA LEU A 125 7.39 7.69 -11.98
C LEU A 125 7.20 8.81 -10.94
N PHE A 126 7.98 9.90 -10.95
CA PHE A 126 7.78 11.02 -10.02
C PHE A 126 6.78 12.07 -10.49
N PHE A 127 6.05 11.80 -11.56
CA PHE A 127 4.96 12.65 -12.04
C PHE A 127 3.62 12.03 -11.68
N ASP A 128 2.66 12.82 -11.21
CA ASP A 128 1.29 12.34 -10.98
C ASP A 128 0.65 11.97 -12.34
N PRO A 129 -0.20 10.93 -12.42
CA PRO A 129 -0.66 10.08 -11.30
C PRO A 129 0.31 8.92 -10.94
N PHE A 130 1.35 8.70 -11.75
CA PHE A 130 2.29 7.57 -11.58
C PHE A 130 3.05 7.61 -10.26
N TYR A 131 3.29 8.81 -9.71
CA TYR A 131 3.91 8.98 -8.40
C TYR A 131 3.11 8.34 -7.28
N GLN A 132 1.77 8.46 -7.28
CA GLN A 132 0.93 7.80 -6.29
C GLN A 132 0.93 6.28 -6.50
N LEU A 133 0.77 5.83 -7.75
CA LEU A 133 0.77 4.41 -8.10
C LEU A 133 2.07 3.72 -7.68
N MET A 134 3.22 4.35 -7.99
CA MET A 134 4.54 3.83 -7.60
C MET A 134 4.63 3.62 -6.10
N ARG A 135 4.26 4.64 -5.32
CA ARG A 135 4.36 4.58 -3.85
C ARG A 135 3.51 3.46 -3.27
N LEU A 136 2.28 3.33 -3.74
CA LEU A 136 1.37 2.29 -3.27
C LEU A 136 1.87 0.88 -3.63
N GLN A 137 2.39 0.73 -4.84
CA GLN A 137 2.96 -0.54 -5.30
C GLN A 137 4.21 -0.95 -4.50
N LEU A 138 5.08 0.03 -4.17
CA LEU A 138 6.23 -0.20 -3.32
C LEU A 138 5.81 -0.54 -1.88
N LEU A 139 4.78 0.12 -1.34
CA LEU A 139 4.24 -0.21 -0.02
C LEU A 139 3.72 -1.66 0.00
N ALA A 140 2.90 -2.06 -0.97
CA ALA A 140 2.39 -3.43 -1.08
C ALA A 140 3.51 -4.48 -1.15
N GLN A 141 4.54 -4.22 -1.96
CA GLN A 141 5.71 -5.10 -2.06
C GLN A 141 6.41 -5.28 -0.72
N GLU A 142 6.67 -4.20 0.00
CA GLU A 142 7.41 -4.27 1.27
C GLU A 142 6.57 -4.90 2.40
N MET A 143 5.25 -4.69 2.39
CA MET A 143 4.30 -5.38 3.26
C MET A 143 4.31 -6.90 3.01
N GLU A 144 4.22 -7.32 1.74
CA GLU A 144 4.24 -8.72 1.33
C GLU A 144 5.55 -9.41 1.70
N LEU A 145 6.69 -8.79 1.40
CA LEU A 145 8.01 -9.31 1.78
C LEU A 145 8.19 -9.46 3.30
N SER A 146 7.51 -8.60 4.07
CA SER A 146 7.56 -8.62 5.53
C SER A 146 6.49 -9.50 6.16
N ARG A 147 5.62 -10.13 5.35
CA ARG A 147 4.44 -10.89 5.79
C ARG A 147 3.57 -10.09 6.75
N GLU A 148 3.32 -8.82 6.44
CA GLU A 148 2.39 -8.01 7.23
C GLU A 148 1.05 -8.74 7.36
N MET A 149 0.54 -8.87 8.58
CA MET A 149 -0.72 -9.57 8.87
C MET A 149 -0.81 -10.99 8.28
N ASP A 150 0.34 -11.69 8.24
CA ASP A 150 0.51 -13.05 7.71
C ASP A 150 0.21 -13.19 6.21
N ALA A 151 0.25 -12.07 5.46
CA ALA A 151 0.08 -12.11 4.01
C ALA A 151 1.17 -12.95 3.34
N PHE A 152 0.74 -13.77 2.38
CA PHE A 152 1.65 -14.59 1.58
C PHE A 152 1.90 -13.96 0.20
N PRO A 153 3.12 -14.12 -0.34
CA PRO A 153 3.41 -13.86 -1.75
C PRO A 153 2.79 -14.92 -2.69
#